data_AF-A0A226EUR1-F1
#
_entry.id   AF-A0A226EUR1-F1
#
_cell.length_a   1.000
_cell.length_b   1.000
_cell.length_c   1.000
_cell.angle_alpha   90.00
_cell.angle_beta   90.00
_cell.angle_gamma   90.00
#
_symmetry.space_group_name_H-M   'P 1'
#
loop_
_entity.id
_entity.type
_entity.pdbx_description
1 polymer ?
#
loop_
_entity_poly.entity_id
_entity_poly.type
_entity_poly.pdbx_seq_one_letter_code
_entity_poly.pdbx_strand_id
1 'polypeptide(L)'
;MSSLPKIVLLIALAIAQCQGQSWADFQRKHVLDPAVDSGYSGWNRASWNTWLRNRIPSDYGSKNVNSVVVKQPTSLLNDFKFTNPGHSAGPDFHWSSIRLSTYVMQLVSGSGTYDAYRCPAWYVLARLDASQRPMHYHGYADSQPATGSLPLNLGSCTKIN
;
A
#
# COMPACT_ATOMS: atom_id res chain seq x y z
N MET A 1 41.28 -22.89 -22.62
CA MET A 1 39.85 -23.16 -22.33
C MET A 1 39.57 -22.73 -20.89
N SER A 2 38.74 -21.72 -20.68
CA SER A 2 38.00 -21.52 -19.42
C SER A 2 37.01 -20.36 -19.63
N SER A 3 35.81 -20.67 -20.11
CA SER A 3 34.69 -19.73 -20.06
C SER A 3 34.02 -19.90 -18.71
N LEU A 4 34.19 -18.91 -17.82
CA LEU A 4 33.33 -18.76 -16.65
C LEU A 4 31.86 -18.74 -17.10
N PRO A 5 30.95 -19.47 -16.42
CA PRO A 5 29.58 -19.62 -16.89
C PRO A 5 28.82 -18.30 -16.77
N LYS A 6 28.35 -17.78 -17.92
CA LYS A 6 27.42 -16.65 -18.06
C LYS A 6 26.12 -16.78 -17.24
N ILE A 7 25.90 -17.93 -16.60
CA ILE A 7 24.73 -18.26 -15.80
C ILE A 7 24.74 -17.53 -14.44
N VAL A 8 25.91 -17.25 -13.85
CA VAL A 8 25.97 -16.58 -12.54
C VAL A 8 25.59 -15.08 -12.63
N LEU A 9 25.83 -14.46 -13.79
CA LEU A 9 25.52 -13.03 -13.99
C LEU A 9 24.03 -12.76 -14.24
N LEU A 10 23.29 -13.74 -14.78
CA LEU A 10 21.83 -13.63 -15.00
C LEU A 10 21.02 -13.78 -13.69
N ILE A 11 21.52 -14.53 -12.71
CA ILE A 11 20.89 -14.65 -11.40
C ILE A 11 21.08 -13.35 -10.60
N ALA A 12 22.24 -12.72 -10.68
CA ALA A 12 22.48 -11.43 -10.01
C ALA A 12 21.63 -10.28 -10.59
N LEU A 13 21.31 -10.32 -11.89
CA LEU A 13 20.50 -9.27 -12.54
C LEU A 13 18.99 -9.43 -12.28
N ALA A 14 18.50 -10.65 -12.03
CA ALA A 14 17.12 -10.89 -11.60
C ALA A 14 16.88 -10.55 -10.11
N ILE A 15 17.93 -10.55 -9.29
CA ILE A 15 17.86 -10.18 -7.86
C ILE A 15 17.89 -8.65 -7.67
N ALA A 16 18.29 -7.89 -8.69
CA ALA A 16 18.46 -6.43 -8.61
C ALA A 16 17.16 -5.60 -8.81
N GLN A 17 16.00 -6.22 -9.03
CA GLN A 17 14.73 -5.48 -9.25
C GLN A 17 13.71 -5.53 -8.10
N CYS A 18 14.03 -6.14 -6.95
CA CYS A 18 13.09 -6.27 -5.83
C CYS A 18 13.48 -5.55 -4.53
N GLN A 19 14.42 -4.60 -4.56
CA GLN A 19 14.70 -3.79 -3.37
C GLN A 19 13.46 -2.93 -3.04
N GLY A 20 12.72 -3.33 -1.99
CA GLY A 20 11.60 -2.56 -1.43
C GLY A 20 10.18 -3.03 -1.81
N GLN A 21 10.02 -4.20 -2.43
CA GLN A 21 8.71 -4.82 -2.71
C GLN A 21 8.61 -6.17 -1.98
N SER A 22 8.49 -6.12 -0.66
CA SER A 22 8.25 -7.29 0.19
C SER A 22 6.95 -7.12 0.97
N TRP A 23 6.39 -8.21 1.49
CA TRP A 23 5.27 -8.13 2.43
C TRP A 23 5.60 -7.27 3.66
N ALA A 24 6.82 -7.37 4.19
CA ALA A 24 7.25 -6.56 5.33
C ALA A 24 7.28 -5.06 4.98
N ASP A 25 7.78 -4.71 3.78
CA ASP A 25 7.75 -3.33 3.30
C ASP A 25 6.31 -2.84 3.07
N PHE A 26 5.45 -3.69 2.51
CA PHE A 26 4.04 -3.38 2.33
C PHE A 26 3.36 -3.10 3.68
N GLN A 27 3.54 -3.98 4.67
CA GLN A 27 3.00 -3.79 6.02
C GLN A 27 3.46 -2.47 6.63
N ARG A 28 4.77 -2.21 6.55
CA ARG A 28 5.36 -1.00 7.07
C ARG A 28 4.79 0.26 6.40
N LYS A 29 4.67 0.27 5.07
CA LYS A 29 4.27 1.46 4.30
C LYS A 29 2.76 1.71 4.26
N HIS A 30 1.97 0.64 4.29
CA HIS A 30 0.57 0.68 3.87
C HIS A 30 -0.40 0.03 4.86
N VAL A 31 0.05 -0.59 5.95
CA VAL A 31 -0.86 -1.24 6.91
C VAL A 31 -0.81 -0.55 8.26
N LEU A 32 -1.95 0.02 8.65
CA LEU A 32 -2.23 0.46 10.01
C LEU A 32 -2.95 -0.67 10.72
N ASP A 33 -2.34 -1.19 11.78
CA ASP A 33 -2.89 -2.29 12.57
C ASP A 33 -3.61 -1.72 13.80
N PRO A 34 -4.95 -1.80 13.89
CA PRO A 34 -5.69 -1.27 15.04
C PRO A 34 -5.27 -1.83 16.40
N ALA A 35 -4.65 -3.02 16.44
CA ALA A 35 -4.15 -3.62 17.67
C ALA A 35 -2.84 -2.97 18.16
N VAL A 36 -2.04 -2.44 17.24
CA VAL A 36 -0.74 -1.79 17.54
C VAL A 36 -0.91 -0.27 17.58
N ASP A 37 -1.60 0.27 16.58
CA ASP A 37 -1.82 1.69 16.34
C ASP A 37 -3.16 2.14 16.96
N SER A 38 -3.43 1.73 18.20
CA SER A 38 -4.70 2.04 18.88
C SER A 38 -4.95 3.55 19.00
N GLY A 39 -6.21 3.97 18.87
CA GLY A 39 -6.58 5.39 18.93
C GLY A 39 -6.31 6.20 17.64
N TYR A 40 -5.86 5.56 16.56
CA TYR A 40 -5.59 6.24 15.27
C TYR A 40 -6.75 7.06 14.72
N SER A 41 -8.00 6.72 15.07
CA SER A 41 -9.19 7.45 14.66
C SER A 41 -9.25 8.88 15.21
N GLY A 42 -8.53 9.16 16.31
CA GLY A 42 -8.41 10.49 16.92
C GLY A 42 -7.11 11.22 16.59
N TRP A 43 -6.25 10.66 15.73
CA TRP A 43 -5.00 11.30 15.35
C TRP A 43 -5.26 12.56 14.53
N ASN A 44 -4.58 13.64 14.91
CA ASN A 44 -4.51 14.87 14.13
C ASN A 44 -3.41 14.76 13.06
N ARG A 45 -3.25 15.82 12.24
CA ARG A 45 -2.21 15.88 11.21
C ARG A 45 -0.80 15.58 11.76
N ALA A 46 -0.42 16.12 12.93
CA ALA A 46 0.91 15.91 13.49
C ALA A 46 1.15 14.44 13.89
N SER A 47 0.15 13.79 14.49
CA SER A 47 0.19 12.36 14.84
C SER A 47 0.37 11.49 13.59
N TRP A 48 -0.37 11.77 12.51
CA TRP A 48 -0.24 11.06 11.24
C TRP A 48 1.13 11.22 10.60
N ASN A 49 1.67 12.45 10.59
CA ASN A 49 3.01 12.69 10.06
C ASN A 49 4.10 12.01 10.88
N THR A 50 3.95 11.98 12.21
CA THR A 50 4.88 11.27 13.10
C THR A 50 4.85 9.77 12.84
N TRP A 51 3.65 9.18 12.76
CA TRP A 51 3.47 7.77 12.43
C TRP A 51 4.11 7.43 11.08
N LEU A 52 3.81 8.20 10.04
CA LEU A 52 4.31 7.97 8.69
C LEU A 52 5.84 8.11 8.65
N ARG A 53 6.42 9.13 9.28
CA ARG A 53 7.87 9.33 9.35
C ARG A 53 8.59 8.17 10.01
N ASN A 54 8.04 7.64 11.09
CA ASN A 54 8.63 6.49 11.79
C ASN A 54 8.58 5.21 10.94
N ARG A 55 7.54 5.07 10.10
CA ARG A 55 7.39 3.90 9.24
C ARG A 55 8.19 3.99 7.95
N ILE A 56 8.33 5.18 7.37
CA ILE A 56 9.01 5.36 6.07
C ILE A 56 10.11 6.43 6.12
N PRO A 57 11.08 6.35 7.04
CA PRO A 57 12.01 7.46 7.30
C PRO A 57 12.82 7.90 6.07
N SER A 58 13.24 6.96 5.22
CA SER A 58 13.97 7.25 3.97
C SER A 58 13.09 7.83 2.85
N ASP A 59 11.80 7.52 2.87
CA ASP A 59 10.85 7.86 1.78
C ASP A 59 9.88 8.97 2.22
N TYR A 60 10.01 9.46 3.46
CA TYR A 60 9.10 10.45 4.02
C TYR A 60 9.32 11.79 3.34
N GLY A 61 8.25 12.34 2.76
CA GLY A 61 8.29 13.60 2.03
C GLY A 61 8.77 13.47 0.57
N SER A 62 9.10 12.26 0.09
CA SER A 62 9.53 12.04 -1.29
C SER A 62 8.38 11.62 -2.21
N LYS A 63 7.34 10.99 -1.67
CA LYS A 63 6.15 10.59 -2.42
C LYS A 63 5.04 11.63 -2.30
N ASN A 64 4.46 12.01 -3.44
CA ASN A 64 3.31 12.91 -3.47
C ASN A 64 2.09 12.32 -2.75
N VAL A 65 1.87 11.00 -2.87
CA VAL A 65 0.74 10.34 -2.20
C VAL A 65 1.17 8.99 -1.62
N ASN A 66 0.66 8.69 -0.42
CA ASN A 66 0.71 7.35 0.16
C ASN A 66 -0.71 6.92 0.56
N SER A 67 -1.02 5.63 0.43
CA SER A 67 -2.30 5.06 0.84
C SER A 67 -2.08 4.03 1.95
N VAL A 68 -2.97 4.01 2.94
CA VAL A 68 -2.87 3.14 4.12
C VAL A 68 -4.21 2.42 4.28
N VAL A 69 -4.17 1.11 4.44
CA VAL A 69 -5.33 0.29 4.85
C VAL A 69 -5.31 0.07 6.35
N VAL A 70 -6.50 0.09 6.94
CA VAL A 70 -6.71 -0.23 8.35
C VAL A 70 -7.09 -1.69 8.46
N LYS A 71 -6.16 -2.54 8.92
CA LYS A 71 -6.40 -3.97 9.11
C LYS A 71 -5.28 -4.61 9.92
N GLN A 72 -5.61 -5.64 10.69
CA GLN A 72 -4.59 -6.58 11.20
C GLN A 72 -3.92 -7.30 10.02
N PRO A 73 -2.57 -7.43 10.01
CA PRO A 73 -1.87 -8.03 8.88
C PRO A 73 -2.30 -9.46 8.53
N THR A 74 -2.55 -10.29 9.55
CA THR A 74 -2.99 -11.69 9.34
C THR A 74 -4.36 -11.76 8.67
N SER A 75 -5.30 -10.90 9.07
CA SER A 75 -6.60 -10.79 8.42
C SER A 75 -6.51 -10.22 7.01
N LEU A 76 -5.62 -9.24 6.80
CA LEU A 76 -5.41 -8.64 5.47
C LEU A 76 -4.94 -9.67 4.45
N LEU A 77 -4.07 -10.61 4.84
CA LEU A 77 -3.66 -11.71 3.96
C LEU A 77 -4.86 -12.54 3.49
N ASN A 78 -5.81 -12.83 4.38
CA ASN A 78 -6.99 -13.60 4.02
C ASN A 78 -7.88 -12.83 3.02
N ASP A 79 -7.93 -11.50 3.13
CA ASP A 79 -8.67 -10.64 2.19
C ASP A 79 -8.06 -10.64 0.78
N PHE A 80 -6.82 -11.12 0.57
CA PHE A 80 -6.18 -11.27 -0.74
C PHE A 80 -5.96 -12.73 -1.19
N LYS A 81 -6.02 -13.69 -0.27
CA LYS A 81 -5.78 -15.12 -0.55
C LYS A 81 -6.90 -15.82 -1.30
N PHE A 82 -8.14 -15.32 -1.21
CA PHE A 82 -9.24 -15.86 -1.98
C PHE A 82 -9.25 -15.20 -3.36
N THR A 83 -8.51 -15.80 -4.28
CA THR A 83 -8.54 -15.47 -5.72
C THR A 83 -9.90 -15.84 -6.30
N ASN A 84 -10.91 -15.03 -5.99
CA ASN A 84 -12.15 -15.04 -6.76
C ASN A 84 -11.76 -14.61 -8.19
N PRO A 85 -12.03 -15.40 -9.25
CA PRO A 85 -11.54 -15.10 -10.59
C PRO A 85 -11.93 -13.70 -11.11
N GLY A 86 -13.02 -13.12 -10.59
CA GLY A 86 -13.46 -11.75 -10.90
C GLY A 86 -12.66 -10.63 -10.21
N HIS A 87 -11.67 -10.95 -9.38
CA HIS A 87 -10.86 -9.99 -8.61
C HIS A 87 -9.39 -9.91 -9.06
N SER A 88 -9.01 -10.64 -10.12
CA SER A 88 -7.73 -10.42 -10.79
C SER A 88 -7.86 -9.22 -11.74
N ALA A 89 -6.92 -8.28 -11.66
CA ALA A 89 -6.77 -7.17 -12.61
C ALA A 89 -5.59 -7.41 -13.58
N GLY A 90 -5.12 -8.65 -13.68
CA GLY A 90 -3.90 -9.04 -14.39
C GLY A 90 -3.17 -10.20 -13.69
N PRO A 91 -2.03 -10.65 -14.25
CA PRO A 91 -1.33 -11.85 -13.77
C PRO A 91 -0.85 -11.75 -12.32
N ASP A 92 -0.47 -10.54 -11.87
CA ASP A 92 0.12 -10.33 -10.54
C ASP A 92 -0.72 -9.39 -9.65
N PHE A 93 -1.81 -8.83 -10.17
CA PHE A 93 -2.59 -7.78 -9.50
C PHE A 93 -3.95 -8.30 -9.06
N HIS A 94 -4.25 -8.08 -7.79
CA HIS A 94 -5.43 -8.65 -7.15
C HIS A 94 -6.14 -7.58 -6.32
N TRP A 95 -7.46 -7.50 -6.50
CA TRP A 95 -8.35 -6.76 -5.64
C TRP A 95 -8.55 -7.52 -4.33
N SER A 96 -8.68 -6.79 -3.22
CA SER A 96 -9.16 -7.37 -1.97
C SER A 96 -10.56 -7.95 -2.16
N SER A 97 -10.88 -9.04 -1.45
CA SER A 97 -12.19 -9.69 -1.52
C SER A 97 -13.30 -8.89 -0.84
N ILE A 98 -12.91 -7.92 0.00
CA ILE A 98 -13.81 -7.02 0.73
C ILE A 98 -13.36 -5.57 0.57
N ARG A 99 -14.25 -4.66 0.97
CA ARG A 99 -13.92 -3.24 1.12
C ARG A 99 -13.14 -3.01 2.42
N LEU A 100 -12.05 -2.26 2.34
CA LEU A 100 -11.16 -1.94 3.44
C LEU A 100 -11.22 -0.44 3.73
N SER A 101 -11.25 -0.07 5.01
CA SER A 101 -11.10 1.33 5.42
C SER A 101 -9.70 1.82 5.08
N THR A 102 -9.63 2.99 4.45
CA THR A 102 -8.36 3.56 3.98
C THR A 102 -8.14 4.99 4.47
N TYR A 103 -6.87 5.34 4.58
CA TYR A 103 -6.41 6.70 4.70
C TYR A 103 -5.50 7.04 3.53
N VAL A 104 -5.62 8.25 3.02
CA VAL A 104 -4.73 8.77 1.98
C VAL A 104 -3.93 9.91 2.57
N MET A 105 -2.62 9.88 2.35
CA MET A 105 -1.66 10.89 2.80
C MET A 105 -1.19 11.66 1.56
N GLN A 106 -1.55 12.93 1.45
CA GLN A 106 -1.17 13.80 0.35
C GLN A 106 -0.07 14.75 0.81
N LEU A 107 1.07 14.74 0.13
CA LEU A 107 2.18 15.66 0.41
C LEU A 107 1.71 17.10 0.17
N VAL A 108 1.89 17.95 1.17
CA VAL A 108 1.67 19.39 1.07
C VAL A 108 2.89 20.02 0.43
N SER A 109 2.68 20.62 -0.75
CA SER A 109 3.71 21.23 -1.58
C SER A 109 4.65 22.12 -0.76
N GLY A 110 5.96 21.90 -0.91
CA GLY A 110 7.02 22.68 -0.25
C GLY A 110 7.18 22.47 1.26
N SER A 111 6.37 21.65 1.92
CA SER A 111 6.41 21.51 3.39
C SER A 111 7.16 20.28 3.91
N GLY A 112 7.33 19.25 3.07
CA GLY A 112 7.80 17.92 3.52
C GLY A 112 6.85 17.24 4.51
N THR A 113 5.59 17.68 4.60
CA THR A 113 4.56 17.09 5.47
C THR A 113 3.32 16.73 4.67
N TYR A 114 2.54 15.80 5.21
CA TYR A 114 1.34 15.27 4.59
C TYR A 114 0.08 15.82 5.25
N ASP A 115 -0.94 16.05 4.45
CA ASP A 115 -2.33 16.07 4.90
C ASP A 115 -2.86 14.63 4.90
N ALA A 116 -3.64 14.28 5.91
CA ALA A 116 -4.26 12.96 6.03
C ALA A 116 -5.75 13.06 5.70
N TYR A 117 -6.26 12.08 4.95
CA TYR A 117 -7.64 12.03 4.51
C TYR A 117 -8.22 10.67 4.90
N ARG A 118 -9.30 10.66 5.67
CA ARG A 118 -10.08 9.46 5.95
C ARG A 118 -11.02 9.21 4.79
N CYS A 119 -10.95 8.04 4.20
CA CYS A 119 -11.72 7.72 3.01
C CYS A 119 -12.79 6.65 3.28
N PRO A 120 -13.85 6.55 2.46
CA PRO A 120 -14.79 5.44 2.51
C PRO A 120 -14.08 4.09 2.32
N ALA A 121 -14.73 3.00 2.73
CA ALA A 121 -14.16 1.68 2.51
C ALA A 121 -14.15 1.30 1.03
N TRP A 122 -13.02 0.81 0.52
CA TRP A 122 -12.79 0.53 -0.91
C TRP A 122 -12.23 -0.85 -1.15
N TYR A 123 -12.44 -1.37 -2.36
CA TYR A 123 -11.63 -2.48 -2.84
C TYR A 123 -10.22 -1.95 -3.11
N VAL A 124 -9.22 -2.68 -2.63
CA VAL A 124 -7.81 -2.28 -2.72
C VAL A 124 -7.11 -3.18 -3.70
N LEU A 125 -6.40 -2.58 -4.66
CA LEU A 125 -5.58 -3.31 -5.61
C LEU A 125 -4.16 -3.43 -5.07
N ALA A 126 -3.64 -4.65 -5.05
CA ALA A 126 -2.26 -4.90 -4.69
C ALA A 126 -1.62 -5.89 -5.65
N ARG A 127 -0.30 -5.74 -5.84
CA ARG A 127 0.51 -6.81 -6.42
C ARG A 127 0.76 -7.86 -5.36
N LEU A 128 0.60 -9.13 -5.70
CA LEU A 128 0.92 -10.25 -4.79
C LEU A 128 2.27 -10.88 -5.14
N ASP A 129 2.97 -11.38 -4.13
CA ASP A 129 4.14 -12.25 -4.31
C ASP A 129 3.72 -13.70 -4.65
N ALA A 130 4.70 -14.56 -4.94
CA ALA A 130 4.45 -15.97 -5.24
C ALA A 130 3.77 -16.76 -4.10
N SER A 131 3.81 -16.23 -2.87
CA SER A 131 3.13 -16.79 -1.69
C SER A 131 1.75 -16.15 -1.45
N GLN A 132 1.23 -15.40 -2.42
CA GLN A 132 -0.06 -14.70 -2.35
C GLN A 132 -0.11 -13.65 -1.22
N ARG A 133 1.01 -12.96 -0.96
CA ARG A 133 1.08 -11.85 0.00
C ARG A 133 1.20 -10.51 -0.73
N PRO A 134 0.49 -9.46 -0.30
CA PRO A 134 0.66 -8.13 -0.88
C PRO A 134 2.11 -7.65 -0.79
N MET A 135 2.67 -7.15 -1.89
CA MET A 135 4.03 -6.61 -1.93
C MET A 135 4.07 -5.17 -2.47
N HIS A 136 3.02 -4.74 -3.16
CA HIS A 136 2.90 -3.38 -3.69
C HIS A 136 1.45 -2.92 -3.66
N TYR A 137 1.20 -1.72 -3.13
CA TYR A 137 -0.14 -1.10 -3.12
C TYR A 137 -0.31 -0.25 -4.37
N HIS A 138 -1.30 -0.56 -5.21
CA HIS A 138 -1.75 0.34 -6.27
C HIS A 138 -2.67 1.39 -5.68
N GLY A 139 -2.13 2.61 -5.52
CA GLY A 139 -2.64 3.68 -4.66
C GLY A 139 -4.09 4.07 -4.89
N TYR A 140 -4.58 5.06 -4.14
CA TYR A 140 -5.99 5.49 -4.23
C TYR A 140 -6.50 5.77 -5.65
N ALA A 141 -5.65 6.27 -6.56
CA ALA A 141 -6.01 6.51 -7.96
C ALA A 141 -6.40 5.23 -8.71
N ASP A 142 -5.85 4.09 -8.31
CA ASP A 142 -6.13 2.79 -8.93
C ASP A 142 -7.08 1.95 -8.09
N SER A 143 -7.57 2.45 -6.95
CA SER A 143 -8.56 1.78 -6.11
C SER A 143 -9.98 2.10 -6.58
N GLN A 144 -10.92 1.16 -6.46
CA GLN A 144 -12.29 1.34 -6.98
C GLN A 144 -13.33 1.47 -5.85
N PRO A 145 -14.30 2.39 -5.99
CA PRO A 145 -15.54 2.31 -5.23
C PRO A 145 -16.38 1.13 -5.75
N ALA A 146 -17.29 0.61 -4.92
CA ALA A 146 -18.09 -0.59 -5.23
C ALA A 146 -18.97 -0.50 -6.49
N THR A 147 -19.10 0.68 -7.11
CA THR A 147 -20.01 0.97 -8.22
C THR A 147 -19.35 1.02 -9.59
N GLY A 148 -18.07 0.64 -9.74
CA GLY A 148 -17.40 0.54 -11.04
C GLY A 148 -17.15 1.88 -11.75
N SER A 149 -17.29 3.00 -11.04
CA SER A 149 -17.01 4.35 -11.56
C SER A 149 -15.52 4.72 -11.44
N LEU A 150 -15.12 5.69 -12.29
CA LEU A 150 -13.79 6.31 -12.48
C LEU A 150 -12.86 6.36 -11.25
N PRO A 151 -11.52 6.44 -11.46
CA PRO A 151 -10.53 6.48 -10.38
C PRO A 151 -10.88 7.47 -9.28
N LEU A 152 -10.69 7.06 -8.02
CA LEU A 152 -11.11 7.82 -6.85
C LEU A 152 -10.46 9.20 -6.79
N ASN A 153 -11.29 10.23 -6.56
CA ASN A 153 -10.83 11.56 -6.21
C ASN A 153 -10.89 11.74 -4.68
N LEU A 154 -9.90 12.44 -4.11
CA LEU A 154 -9.86 12.88 -2.71
C LEU A 154 -11.13 13.64 -2.28
N GLY A 155 -11.92 14.18 -3.21
CA GLY A 155 -13.22 14.79 -2.93
C GLY A 155 -14.25 13.88 -2.23
N SER A 156 -14.05 12.55 -2.25
CA SER A 156 -14.86 11.59 -1.49
C SER A 156 -14.36 11.33 -0.06
N CYS A 157 -13.19 11.85 0.30
CA CYS A 157 -12.56 11.66 1.60
C CYS A 157 -12.74 12.87 2.51
N THR A 158 -12.73 12.63 3.82
CA THR A 158 -12.74 13.69 4.85
C THR A 158 -11.31 14.03 5.25
N LYS A 159 -10.90 15.28 5.04
CA LYS A 159 -9.61 15.78 5.53
C LYS A 159 -9.58 15.76 7.06
N ILE A 160 -8.46 15.32 7.63
CA ILE A 160 -8.18 15.31 9.06
C ILE A 160 -7.39 16.58 9.39
N ASN A 161 -7.81 17.27 10.44
CA ASN A 161 -7.15 18.49 10.92
C ASN A 161 -5.90 18.18 11.75
#